data_AF-V7FKW6-F1
#
_entry.id   AF-V7FKW6-F1
#
_cell.length_a   1.000
_cell.length_b   1.000
_cell.length_c   1.000
_cell.angle_alpha   90.00
_cell.angle_beta   90.00
_cell.angle_gamma   90.00
#
_symmetry.space_group_name_H-M   'P 1'
#
loop_
_entity.id
_entity.type
_entity.pdbx_description
1 polymer ?
#
loop_
_entity_poly.entity_id
_entity_poly.type
_entity_poly.pdbx_seq_one_letter_code
_entity_poly.pdbx_strand_id
1 'polypeptide(L)'
;MVQISPRAAILEVRAELESAVYGLAESSGQARKLPFGNMIRLLRDNELIDAGTSALLDDLRVLGNRAAHETSHDFSVDDARRYKAIADRVMNSLQAAKWFEPQAS
;
A
#
# COMPACT_ATOMS: atom_id res chain seq x y z
N MET A 1 -21.17 2.80 -17.69
CA MET A 1 -20.12 3.15 -16.71
C MET A 1 -20.45 2.38 -15.44
N VAL A 2 -19.66 1.37 -15.08
CA VAL A 2 -19.92 0.56 -13.86
C VAL A 2 -19.60 1.44 -12.66
N GLN A 3 -20.61 1.81 -11.87
CA GLN A 3 -20.41 2.48 -10.59
C GLN A 3 -19.91 1.43 -9.60
N ILE A 4 -18.60 1.39 -9.35
CA ILE A 4 -18.02 0.55 -8.30
C ILE A 4 -18.50 1.07 -6.93
N SER A 5 -18.86 0.16 -6.03
CA SER A 5 -19.20 0.54 -4.65
C SER A 5 -17.96 1.13 -3.95
N PRO A 6 -18.11 2.01 -2.95
CA PRO A 6 -16.97 2.56 -2.23
C PRO A 6 -16.04 1.48 -1.65
N ARG A 7 -16.63 0.38 -1.15
CA ARG A 7 -15.88 -0.80 -0.72
C ARG A 7 -15.06 -1.41 -1.85
N ALA A 8 -15.66 -1.61 -3.04
CA ALA A 8 -14.95 -2.16 -4.18
C ALA A 8 -13.79 -1.25 -4.61
N ALA A 9 -14.00 0.07 -4.61
CA ALA A 9 -12.96 1.04 -4.91
C ALA A 9 -11.78 0.97 -3.92
N ILE A 10 -12.04 0.79 -2.61
CA ILE A 10 -10.98 0.59 -1.61
C ILE A 10 -10.20 -0.70 -1.88
N LEU A 11 -10.89 -1.80 -2.22
CA LEU A 11 -10.24 -3.09 -2.48
C LEU A 11 -9.37 -3.07 -3.74
N GLU A 12 -9.79 -2.36 -4.78
CA GLU A 12 -9.01 -2.16 -6.00
C GLU A 12 -7.72 -1.39 -5.70
N VAL A 13 -7.82 -0.22 -5.06
CA VAL A 13 -6.66 0.58 -4.69
C VAL A 13 -5.74 -0.17 -3.70
N ARG A 14 -6.31 -0.99 -2.81
CA ARG A 14 -5.54 -1.87 -1.93
C ARG A 14 -4.68 -2.84 -2.73
N ALA A 15 -5.24 -3.49 -3.76
CA ALA A 15 -4.48 -4.42 -4.59
C ALA A 15 -3.31 -3.73 -5.32
N GLU A 16 -3.53 -2.52 -5.82
CA GLU A 16 -2.47 -1.69 -6.43
C GLU A 16 -1.36 -1.34 -5.43
N LEU A 17 -1.75 -0.90 -4.23
CA LEU A 17 -0.81 -0.57 -3.15
C LEU A 17 0.02 -1.80 -2.73
N GLU A 18 -0.63 -2.95 -2.54
CA GLU A 18 0.05 -4.20 -2.20
C GLU A 18 1.07 -4.57 -3.30
N SER A 19 0.66 -4.48 -4.57
CA SER A 19 1.56 -4.71 -5.71
C SER A 19 2.75 -3.76 -5.73
N ALA A 20 2.55 -2.47 -5.44
CA ALA A 20 3.64 -1.50 -5.38
C ALA A 20 4.66 -1.80 -4.28
N VAL A 21 4.18 -2.20 -3.09
CA VAL A 21 5.04 -2.60 -1.95
C VAL A 21 5.84 -3.86 -2.27
N TYR A 22 5.18 -4.91 -2.79
CA TYR A 22 5.90 -6.13 -3.19
C TYR A 22 6.87 -5.87 -4.34
N GLY A 23 6.51 -5.00 -5.29
CA GLY A 23 7.40 -4.59 -6.37
C GLY A 23 8.60 -3.78 -5.90
N LEU A 24 8.52 -3.05 -4.78
CA LEU A 24 9.68 -2.42 -4.14
C LEU A 24 10.58 -3.47 -3.49
N ALA A 25 9.98 -4.41 -2.75
CA ALA A 25 10.74 -5.51 -2.16
C ALA A 25 11.48 -6.32 -3.24
N GLU A 26 10.85 -6.56 -4.39
CA GLU A 26 11.47 -7.24 -5.52
C GLU A 26 12.64 -6.45 -6.12
N SER A 27 12.46 -5.16 -6.41
CA SER A 27 13.53 -4.34 -6.99
C SER A 27 14.74 -4.19 -6.07
N SER A 28 14.51 -4.16 -4.75
CA SER A 28 15.57 -3.99 -3.74
C SER A 28 16.18 -5.32 -3.26
N GLY A 29 15.92 -6.44 -3.95
CA GLY A 29 16.48 -7.75 -3.59
C GLY A 29 15.91 -8.37 -2.31
N GLN A 30 14.81 -7.82 -1.78
CA GLN A 30 14.10 -8.29 -0.58
C GLN A 30 12.85 -9.14 -0.90
N ALA A 31 12.75 -9.66 -2.12
CA ALA A 31 11.63 -10.49 -2.56
C ALA A 31 11.41 -11.69 -1.63
N ARG A 32 10.31 -11.66 -0.85
CA ARG A 32 9.94 -12.73 0.08
C ARG A 32 8.42 -12.89 0.13
N LYS A 33 7.95 -14.13 0.28
CA LYS A 33 6.54 -14.42 0.54
C LYS A 33 6.24 -14.11 2.01
N LEU A 34 5.81 -12.88 2.27
CA LEU A 34 5.42 -12.42 3.61
C LEU A 34 4.00 -11.83 3.57
N PRO A 35 3.21 -11.97 4.64
CA PRO A 35 2.00 -11.19 4.81
C PRO A 35 2.30 -9.69 4.71
N PHE A 36 1.35 -8.91 4.18
CA PHE A 36 1.55 -7.49 3.87
C PHE A 36 2.15 -6.67 5.03
N GLY A 37 1.62 -6.84 6.26
CA GLY A 37 2.16 -6.15 7.45
C GLY A 37 3.61 -6.50 7.78
N ASN A 38 4.01 -7.76 7.54
CA ASN A 38 5.39 -8.18 7.74
C ASN A 38 6.30 -7.67 6.62
N MET A 39 5.78 -7.50 5.40
CA MET A 39 6.51 -6.88 4.30
C MET A 39 6.80 -5.39 4.60
N ILE A 40 5.81 -4.64 5.10
CA ILE A 40 6.01 -3.25 5.54
C ILE A 40 7.13 -3.16 6.58
N ARG A 41 7.10 -4.03 7.59
CA ARG A 41 8.15 -4.08 8.62
C ARG A 41 9.53 -4.39 8.03
N LEU A 42 9.62 -5.40 7.15
CA LEU A 42 10.87 -5.75 6.48
C LEU A 42 11.46 -4.55 5.72
N LEU A 43 10.66 -3.85 4.93
CA LEU A 43 11.13 -2.69 4.15
C LEU A 43 11.61 -1.55 5.05
N ARG A 44 10.92 -1.30 6.17
CA ARG A 44 11.35 -0.32 7.16
C ARG A 44 12.66 -0.71 7.83
N ASP A 45 12.79 -1.97 8.26
CA ASP A 45 13.97 -2.48 8.96
C ASP A 45 15.22 -2.47 8.06
N ASN A 46 15.05 -2.50 6.74
CA ASN A 46 16.11 -2.34 5.74
C ASN A 46 16.25 -0.91 5.22
N GLU A 47 15.60 0.07 5.86
CA GLU A 47 15.65 1.49 5.52
C GLU A 47 15.20 1.83 4.07
N LEU A 48 14.45 0.93 3.42
CA LEU A 48 13.89 1.14 2.07
C LEU A 48 12.67 2.06 2.07
N ILE A 49 12.04 2.20 3.23
CA ILE A 49 10.98 3.17 3.49
C ILE A 49 11.22 3.83 4.84
N ASP A 50 10.84 5.10 4.96
CA ASP A 50 10.93 5.83 6.22
C ASP A 50 9.79 5.48 7.19
N ALA A 51 9.92 5.95 8.44
CA ALA A 51 8.93 5.72 9.48
C ALA A 51 7.55 6.31 9.12
N GLY A 52 7.52 7.43 8.38
CA GLY A 52 6.28 8.06 7.93
C GLY A 52 5.52 7.21 6.91
N THR A 53 6.23 6.71 5.91
CA THR A 53 5.67 5.81 4.87
C THR A 53 5.21 4.50 5.50
N SER A 54 5.98 3.93 6.43
CA SER A 54 5.59 2.74 7.17
C SER A 54 4.30 2.95 7.96
N ALA A 55 4.13 4.09 8.64
CA ALA A 55 2.92 4.38 9.41
C ALA A 55 1.69 4.51 8.49
N LEU A 56 1.83 5.22 7.36
CA LEU A 56 0.75 5.36 6.39
C LEU A 56 0.33 4.01 5.77
N LEU A 57 1.29 3.13 5.49
CA LEU A 57 1.01 1.78 5.01
C LEU A 57 0.26 0.93 6.04
N ASP A 58 0.58 1.06 7.32
CA ASP A 58 -0.17 0.39 8.39
C ASP A 58 -1.59 0.93 8.53
N ASP A 59 -1.79 2.24 8.43
CA ASP A 59 -3.12 2.86 8.44
C ASP A 59 -3.99 2.36 7.27
N LEU A 60 -3.41 2.33 6.06
CA LEU A 60 -4.07 1.80 4.87
C LEU A 60 -4.37 0.31 5.01
N ARG A 61 -3.45 -0.48 5.61
CA ARG A 61 -3.69 -1.90 5.88
C ARG A 61 -4.88 -2.10 6.81
N VAL A 62 -5.01 -1.30 7.87
CA VAL A 62 -6.15 -1.39 8.79
C VAL A 62 -7.46 -1.11 8.06
N LEU A 63 -7.54 0.00 7.32
CA LEU A 63 -8.76 0.35 6.56
C LEU A 63 -9.09 -0.66 5.45
N GLY A 64 -8.08 -1.09 4.70
CA GLY A 64 -8.22 -2.09 3.64
C GLY A 64 -8.66 -3.46 4.18
N ASN A 65 -8.23 -3.83 5.40
CA ASN A 65 -8.69 -5.04 6.07
C ASN A 65 -10.17 -4.95 6.48
N ARG A 66 -10.63 -3.79 6.98
CA ARG A 66 -12.05 -3.56 7.25
C ARG A 66 -12.88 -3.71 5.97
N ALA A 67 -12.42 -3.12 4.87
CA ALA A 67 -13.08 -3.24 3.57
C ALA A 67 -13.15 -4.70 3.06
N ALA A 68 -12.14 -5.52 3.35
CA ALA A 68 -12.08 -6.91 2.91
C ALA A 68 -12.90 -7.88 3.79
N HIS A 69 -13.00 -7.62 5.10
CA HIS A 69 -13.49 -8.62 6.05
C HIS A 69 -14.75 -8.18 6.83
N GLU A 70 -14.95 -6.88 7.06
CA GLU A 70 -16.09 -6.40 7.85
C GLU A 70 -17.26 -6.08 6.94
N THR A 71 -18.20 -7.01 6.76
CA THR A 71 -19.37 -6.83 5.88
C THR A 71 -20.40 -5.83 6.42
N SER A 72 -20.37 -5.53 7.71
CA SER A 72 -21.27 -4.58 8.38
C SER A 72 -20.85 -3.11 8.28
N HIS A 73 -19.60 -2.83 7.86
CA HIS A 73 -19.13 -1.45 7.73
C HIS A 73 -19.66 -0.81 6.45
N ASP A 74 -20.37 0.31 6.57
CA ASP A 74 -20.85 1.07 5.43
C ASP A 74 -19.81 2.13 5.03
N PHE A 75 -19.07 1.87 3.94
CA PHE A 75 -18.05 2.79 3.44
C PHE A 75 -18.72 3.88 2.59
N SER A 76 -18.45 5.13 2.94
CA SER A 76 -18.89 6.27 2.15
C SER A 76 -17.98 6.52 0.94
N VAL A 77 -18.45 7.32 -0.01
CA VAL A 77 -17.63 7.81 -1.14
C VAL A 77 -16.43 8.62 -0.64
N ASP A 78 -16.56 9.35 0.47
CA ASP A 78 -15.44 10.12 1.06
C ASP A 78 -14.35 9.19 1.60
N ASP A 79 -14.73 8.07 2.20
CA ASP A 79 -13.77 7.07 2.71
C ASP A 79 -12.93 6.50 1.56
N ALA A 80 -13.57 6.13 0.45
CA ALA A 80 -12.89 5.64 -0.74
C ALA A 80 -11.96 6.69 -1.35
N ARG A 81 -12.40 7.96 -1.43
CA ARG A 81 -11.57 9.07 -1.92
C ARG A 81 -10.36 9.32 -1.02
N ARG A 82 -10.56 9.32 0.29
CA ARG A 82 -9.49 9.54 1.28
C ARG A 82 -8.48 8.40 1.25
N TYR A 83 -8.96 7.15 1.20
CA TYR A 83 -8.11 5.98 1.04
C TYR A 83 -7.25 6.09 -0.21
N LYS A 84 -7.86 6.42 -1.36
CA LYS A 84 -7.15 6.62 -2.62
C LYS A 84 -6.11 7.73 -2.54
N ALA A 85 -6.45 8.89 -2.00
CA ALA A 85 -5.52 10.02 -1.91
C ALA A 85 -4.27 9.67 -1.08
N ILE A 86 -4.44 8.95 0.03
CA ILE A 86 -3.32 8.51 0.87
C ILE A 86 -2.51 7.42 0.15
N ALA A 87 -3.17 6.43 -0.47
CA ALA A 87 -2.51 5.38 -1.22
C ALA A 87 -1.69 5.92 -2.40
N ASP A 88 -2.25 6.84 -3.19
CA ASP A 88 -1.56 7.48 -4.31
C ASP A 88 -0.31 8.23 -3.83
N ARG A 89 -0.40 8.95 -2.70
CA ARG A 89 0.76 9.62 -2.10
C ARG A 89 1.86 8.63 -1.70
N VAL A 90 1.48 7.52 -1.07
CA VAL A 90 2.42 6.47 -0.67
C VAL A 90 3.05 5.81 -1.90
N MET A 91 2.27 5.43 -2.91
CA MET A 91 2.79 4.81 -4.13
C MET A 91 3.77 5.73 -4.86
N ASN A 92 3.51 7.05 -4.90
CA ASN A 92 4.46 8.02 -5.44
C ASN A 92 5.78 8.06 -4.64
N SER A 93 5.72 7.99 -3.30
CA SER A 93 6.93 7.89 -2.47
C SER A 93 7.72 6.61 -2.73
N LEU A 94 7.03 5.46 -2.88
CA LEU A 94 7.68 4.17 -3.19
C LEU A 94 8.35 4.18 -4.57
N GLN A 95 7.71 4.79 -5.56
CA GLN A 95 8.29 4.96 -6.90
C GLN A 95 9.52 5.87 -6.88
N ALA A 96 9.48 6.95 -6.11
CA ALA A 96 10.64 7.82 -5.93
C ALA A 96 11.80 7.05 -5.28
N ALA A 97 11.53 6.21 -4.26
CA ALA A 97 12.55 5.38 -3.61
C ALA A 97 13.22 4.40 -4.60
N LYS A 98 12.45 3.76 -5.49
CA LYS A 98 12.98 2.86 -6.54
C LYS A 98 13.99 3.54 -7.46
N TRP A 99 13.86 4.84 -7.71
CA TRP A 99 14.70 5.56 -8.66
C TRP A 99 16.09 5.91 -8.09
N PHE A 100 16.23 5.93 -6.76
CA PHE A 100 17.48 6.33 -6.10
C PHE A 100 18.44 5.18 -5.80
N GLU A 101 18.09 3.92 -6.14
CA GLU A 101 19.08 2.84 -6.07
C GLU A 101 20.09 2.98 -7.22
N PRO A 102 21.40 3.17 -6.93
CA PRO A 102 22.41 3.12 -7.98
C PRO A 102 22.39 1.71 -8.57
N GLN A 103 22.17 1.62 -9.88
CA GLN A 103 22.35 0.40 -10.66
C GLN A 103 23.78 -0.09 -10.37
N ALA A 104 23.93 -1.09 -9.50
CA ALA A 104 25.22 -1.68 -9.22
C ALA A 104 25.78 -2.21 -10.55
N SER A 105 26.85 -1.57 -11.01
CA SER A 105 27.60 -1.94 -12.22
C SER A 105 28.37 -3.24 -12.02
#